data_AF-A0A535UK81-F1
#
_entry.id   AF-A0A535UK81-F1
#
_cell.length_a   1.000
_cell.length_b   1.000
_cell.length_c   1.000
_cell.angle_alpha   90.00
_cell.angle_beta   90.00
_cell.angle_gamma   90.00
#
_symmetry.space_group_name_H-M   'P 1'
#
loop_
_entity.id
_entity.type
_entity.pdbx_description
1 polymer ?
#
loop_
_entity_poly.entity_id
_entity_poly.type
_entity_poly.pdbx_seq_one_letter_code
_entity_poly.pdbx_strand_id
1 'polypeptide(L)'
;ATRWDATSPARAAAGSSTSAATAGSNSPGFRSISAVTLATHDMAAAVGFYEALGLEVAYGGADAGFTTLRVGGGQFLNLIAQPPERRWSWWGRFILHVDDVDAVHARALAAGLRPEAPPQDAEWGERYFHLID
;
A
#
# COMPACT_ATOMS: atom_id res chain seq x y z
N ALA A 1 -61.25 -65.57 -2.93
CA ALA A 1 -60.43 -65.45 -4.15
C ALA A 1 -60.50 -64.01 -4.64
N THR A 2 -59.44 -63.25 -4.94
CA THR A 2 -57.99 -63.46 -4.71
C THR A 2 -57.29 -62.07 -4.60
N ARG A 3 -56.11 -62.02 -3.98
CA ARG A 3 -55.26 -60.83 -3.70
C ARG A 3 -54.26 -60.51 -4.84
N TRP A 4 -53.77 -59.24 -4.88
CA TRP A 4 -52.40 -58.73 -5.23
C TRP A 4 -51.63 -59.30 -6.47
N ASP A 5 -50.62 -58.67 -7.09
CA ASP A 5 -49.79 -57.49 -6.73
C ASP A 5 -49.07 -56.78 -7.92
N ALA A 6 -48.49 -55.60 -7.63
CA ALA A 6 -47.33 -54.87 -8.24
C ALA A 6 -46.97 -54.98 -9.75
N THR A 7 -46.68 -53.87 -10.46
CA THR A 7 -45.32 -53.23 -10.48
C THR A 7 -45.30 -51.84 -11.16
N SER A 8 -44.23 -51.05 -10.92
CA SER A 8 -43.92 -49.74 -11.53
C SER A 8 -42.63 -49.85 -12.39
N PRO A 9 -42.36 -48.96 -13.38
CA PRO A 9 -41.82 -47.60 -13.14
C PRO A 9 -42.55 -46.55 -14.03
N ALA A 10 -42.13 -45.29 -14.28
CA ALA A 10 -40.88 -44.56 -14.01
C ALA A 10 -41.13 -43.05 -13.74
N ARG A 11 -40.12 -42.17 -13.95
CA ARG A 11 -40.12 -40.73 -13.61
C ARG A 11 -39.42 -39.89 -14.68
N ALA A 12 -40.04 -38.79 -15.14
CA ALA A 12 -39.39 -37.81 -16.01
C ALA A 12 -40.02 -36.40 -15.87
N ALA A 13 -39.16 -35.40 -15.59
CA ALA A 13 -39.23 -33.99 -16.04
C ALA A 13 -38.30 -33.15 -15.12
N ALA A 14 -37.23 -32.59 -15.69
CA ALA A 14 -36.38 -31.59 -15.04
C ALA A 14 -36.41 -30.33 -15.89
N GLY A 15 -36.47 -29.15 -15.26
CA GLY A 15 -36.60 -27.89 -16.00
C GLY A 15 -36.95 -26.69 -15.12
N SER A 16 -36.09 -26.34 -14.16
CA SER A 16 -36.19 -25.10 -13.39
C SER A 16 -34.87 -24.31 -13.49
N SER A 17 -34.78 -23.47 -14.52
CA SER A 17 -33.64 -22.59 -14.76
C SER A 17 -33.68 -21.37 -13.83
N THR A 18 -33.03 -21.46 -12.67
CA THR A 18 -32.67 -20.27 -11.88
C THR A 18 -31.22 -19.94 -12.17
N SER A 19 -30.96 -18.80 -12.81
CA SER A 19 -29.60 -18.32 -13.03
C SER A 19 -28.98 -17.95 -11.69
N ALA A 20 -28.07 -18.80 -11.19
CA ALA A 20 -27.26 -18.45 -10.04
C ALA A 20 -26.27 -17.37 -10.48
N ALA A 21 -26.45 -16.16 -9.95
CA ALA A 21 -25.49 -15.08 -10.14
C ALA A 21 -24.11 -15.59 -9.72
N THR A 22 -23.13 -15.51 -10.62
CA THR A 22 -21.76 -15.94 -10.35
C THR A 22 -21.18 -15.04 -9.28
N ALA A 23 -21.22 -15.50 -8.02
CA ALA A 23 -20.49 -14.88 -6.93
C ALA A 23 -19.00 -14.91 -7.32
N GLY A 24 -18.46 -13.76 -7.71
CA GLY A 24 -17.05 -13.64 -8.09
C GLY A 24 -16.20 -14.20 -6.97
N SER A 25 -15.36 -15.19 -7.29
CA SER A 25 -14.49 -15.83 -6.31
C SER A 25 -13.51 -14.81 -5.74
N ASN A 26 -13.83 -14.24 -4.58
CA ASN A 26 -12.87 -13.51 -3.75
C ASN A 26 -11.86 -14.53 -3.20
N SER A 27 -10.95 -14.98 -4.07
CA SER A 27 -9.76 -15.71 -3.65
C SER A 27 -9.01 -14.83 -2.64
N PRO A 28 -8.56 -15.37 -1.50
CA PRO A 28 -7.89 -14.62 -0.43
C PRO A 28 -6.44 -14.23 -0.80
N GLY A 29 -6.18 -13.95 -2.08
CA GLY A 29 -4.87 -13.60 -2.61
C GLY A 29 -4.49 -12.14 -2.33
N PHE A 30 -3.21 -11.90 -2.14
CA PHE A 30 -2.64 -10.57 -2.02
C PHE A 30 -2.82 -9.78 -3.32
N ARG A 31 -3.20 -8.50 -3.22
CA ARG A 31 -3.46 -7.63 -4.39
C ARG A 31 -2.47 -6.47 -4.54
N SER A 32 -2.05 -5.89 -3.42
CA SER A 32 -1.13 -4.75 -3.38
C SER A 32 -0.54 -4.58 -1.98
N ILE A 33 0.55 -3.81 -1.88
CA ILE A 33 0.94 -3.18 -0.62
C ILE A 33 0.02 -1.97 -0.42
N SER A 34 -0.65 -1.89 0.73
CA SER A 34 -1.49 -0.73 1.09
C SER A 34 -0.68 0.37 1.77
N ALA A 35 0.23 -0.01 2.66
CA ALA A 35 1.11 0.91 3.35
C ALA A 35 2.47 0.27 3.69
N VAL A 36 3.50 1.11 3.76
CA VAL A 36 4.78 0.82 4.44
C VAL A 36 4.78 1.61 5.76
N THR A 37 5.38 1.08 6.83
CA THR A 37 5.48 1.79 8.12
C THR A 37 6.94 1.96 8.49
N LEU A 38 7.37 3.21 8.68
CA LEU A 38 8.72 3.59 9.08
C LEU A 38 8.73 3.98 10.57
N ALA A 39 9.81 3.65 11.25
CA ALA A 39 10.04 4.07 12.63
C ALA A 39 10.77 5.41 12.65
N THR A 40 10.34 6.33 13.50
CA THR A 40 11.05 7.59 13.77
C THR A 40 11.23 7.81 15.28
N HIS A 41 12.30 8.49 15.66
CA HIS A 41 12.48 9.03 17.01
C HIS A 41 11.90 10.44 17.18
N ASP A 42 11.70 11.16 16.07
CA ASP A 42 11.15 12.51 16.03
C ASP A 42 10.04 12.57 14.98
N MET A 43 8.79 12.59 15.44
CA MET A 43 7.62 12.63 14.55
C MET A 43 7.48 13.99 13.86
N ALA A 44 7.88 15.09 14.51
CA ALA A 44 7.78 16.42 13.93
C ALA A 44 8.78 16.60 12.78
N ALA A 45 10.02 16.14 12.96
CA ALA A 45 11.03 16.11 11.91
C ALA A 45 10.60 15.23 10.72
N ALA A 46 10.14 14.00 10.98
CA ALA A 46 9.73 13.07 9.94
C ALA A 46 8.49 13.55 9.16
N VAL A 47 7.46 14.09 9.84
CA VAL A 47 6.28 14.68 9.16
C VAL A 47 6.71 15.88 8.31
N GLY A 48 7.51 16.80 8.85
CA GLY A 48 8.02 17.95 8.10
C GLY A 48 8.85 17.58 6.88
N PHE A 49 9.65 16.52 6.96
CA PHE A 49 10.41 15.97 5.83
C PHE A 49 9.47 15.51 4.68
N TYR A 50 8.44 14.73 5.00
CA TYR A 50 7.53 14.21 3.97
C TYR A 50 6.56 15.28 3.43
N GLU A 51 6.11 16.21 4.26
CA GLU A 51 5.33 17.38 3.81
C GLU A 51 6.17 18.30 2.90
N ALA A 52 7.47 18.47 3.17
CA ALA A 52 8.39 19.21 2.30
C ALA A 52 8.56 18.58 0.90
N LEU A 53 8.42 17.25 0.79
CA LEU A 53 8.36 16.55 -0.50
C LEU A 53 6.98 16.66 -1.17
N GLY A 54 5.95 17.10 -0.45
CA GLY A 54 4.59 17.31 -0.93
C GLY A 54 3.62 16.17 -0.63
N LEU A 55 3.92 15.30 0.34
CA LEU A 55 2.95 14.30 0.84
C LEU A 55 1.99 14.98 1.82
N GLU A 56 0.74 14.53 1.84
CA GLU A 56 -0.31 15.07 2.73
C GLU A 56 -0.55 14.15 3.93
N VAL A 57 -0.65 14.71 5.15
CA VAL A 57 -1.11 13.95 6.32
C VAL A 57 -2.58 13.58 6.17
N ALA A 58 -2.87 12.27 6.20
CA ALA A 58 -4.20 11.69 6.16
C ALA A 58 -4.77 11.38 7.57
N TYR A 59 -3.91 11.14 8.55
CA TYR A 59 -4.26 10.86 9.94
C TYR A 59 -3.02 11.09 10.84
N GLY A 60 -3.22 11.53 12.09
CA GLY A 60 -2.12 11.84 13.02
C GLY A 60 -1.57 13.25 12.79
N GLY A 61 -0.25 13.41 12.89
CA GLY A 61 0.46 14.69 12.73
C GLY A 61 1.80 14.71 13.47
N ALA A 62 2.46 15.86 13.50
CA ALA A 62 3.78 16.05 14.11
C ALA A 62 3.85 15.63 15.59
N ASP A 63 2.77 15.80 16.36
CA ASP A 63 2.69 15.49 17.80
C ASP A 63 2.14 14.08 18.11
N ALA A 64 1.88 13.25 17.08
CA ALA A 64 1.22 11.95 17.26
C ALA A 64 2.22 10.79 17.44
N GLY A 65 1.81 9.74 18.17
CA GLY A 65 2.57 8.49 18.26
C GLY A 65 2.54 7.66 16.97
N PHE A 66 1.60 7.95 16.07
CA PHE A 66 1.43 7.28 14.77
C PHE A 66 0.79 8.25 13.78
N THR A 67 1.35 8.36 12.58
CA THR A 67 0.90 9.29 11.53
C THR A 67 0.84 8.57 10.19
N THR A 68 -0.15 8.88 9.36
CA THR A 68 -0.33 8.34 8.02
C THR A 68 -0.26 9.47 7.01
N LEU A 69 0.60 9.33 6.01
CA LEU A 69 0.82 10.21 4.88
C LEU A 69 0.26 9.56 3.61
N ARG A 70 -0.29 10.36 2.70
CA ARG A 70 -0.85 9.92 1.42
C ARG A 70 0.21 9.98 0.33
N VAL A 71 0.40 8.89 -0.41
CA VAL A 71 1.33 8.82 -1.55
C VAL A 71 0.57 9.00 -2.87
N GLY A 72 -0.55 8.31 -3.03
CA GLY A 72 -1.36 8.32 -4.26
C GLY A 72 -2.10 7.00 -4.44
N GLY A 73 -3.13 6.95 -5.31
CA GLY A 73 -3.79 5.69 -5.68
C GLY A 73 -4.39 4.84 -4.54
N GLY A 74 -4.62 5.41 -3.35
CA GLY A 74 -5.04 4.67 -2.15
C GLY A 74 -3.89 3.98 -1.39
N GLN A 75 -2.64 4.33 -1.69
CA GLN A 75 -1.43 3.89 -1.00
C GLN A 75 -0.96 4.93 0.03
N PHE A 76 -0.32 4.44 1.08
CA PHE A 76 0.06 5.24 2.24
C PHE A 76 1.50 4.98 2.71
N LEU A 77 2.08 5.99 3.36
CA LEU A 77 3.27 5.85 4.18
C LEU A 77 2.87 6.12 5.63
N ASN A 78 3.18 5.20 6.53
CA ASN A 78 2.95 5.40 7.96
C ASN A 78 4.27 5.70 8.67
N LEU A 79 4.21 6.54 9.69
CA LEU A 79 5.26 6.81 10.64
C LEU A 79 4.81 6.31 12.01
N ILE A 80 5.69 5.62 12.75
CA ILE A 80 5.46 5.23 14.14
C ILE A 80 6.59 5.78 15.02
N ALA A 81 6.21 6.50 16.07
CA ALA A 81 7.16 6.99 17.06
C ALA A 81 7.79 5.82 17.82
N GLN A 82 9.10 5.87 18.05
CA GLN A 82 9.86 4.86 18.79
C GLN A 82 10.69 5.52 19.90
N PRO A 83 10.78 4.89 21.08
CA PRO A 83 11.47 5.47 22.23
C PRO A 83 12.98 5.66 21.94
N PRO A 84 13.66 6.65 22.55
CA PRO A 84 15.05 7.02 22.24
C PRO A 84 16.09 5.91 22.46
N GLU A 85 15.75 4.83 23.16
CA GLU A 85 16.60 3.66 23.39
C GLU A 85 16.53 2.64 22.25
N ARG A 86 15.51 2.71 21.39
CA ARG A 86 15.39 1.82 20.23
C ARG A 86 16.59 2.03 19.32
N ARG A 87 17.24 0.94 18.92
CA ARG A 87 18.29 0.94 17.90
C ARG A 87 17.82 0.13 16.70
N TRP A 88 18.20 0.58 15.51
CA TRP A 88 18.03 -0.13 14.25
C TRP A 88 19.33 -0.10 13.46
N SER A 89 19.59 -1.18 12.73
CA SER A 89 20.61 -1.23 11.67
C SER A 89 19.97 -0.85 10.34
N TRP A 90 20.78 -0.70 9.29
CA TRP A 90 20.27 -0.58 7.93
C TRP A 90 19.32 -1.74 7.60
N TRP A 91 18.10 -1.39 7.18
CA TRP A 91 17.00 -2.35 6.95
C TRP A 91 16.53 -2.41 5.50
N GLY A 92 17.08 -1.57 4.62
CA GLY A 92 16.72 -1.51 3.20
C GLY A 92 16.54 -0.07 2.72
N ARG A 93 15.66 0.08 1.73
CA ARG A 93 15.14 1.36 1.22
C ARG A 93 13.65 1.22 0.97
N PHE A 94 12.92 2.31 1.10
CA PHE A 94 11.57 2.48 0.58
C PHE A 94 11.65 3.40 -0.65
N ILE A 95 10.90 3.07 -1.70
CA ILE A 95 10.97 3.77 -3.00
C ILE A 95 9.63 4.40 -3.29
N LEU A 96 9.64 5.72 -3.50
CA LEU A 96 8.51 6.49 -4.02
C LEU A 96 8.70 6.69 -5.52
N HIS A 97 7.77 6.15 -6.32
CA HIS A 97 7.73 6.42 -7.75
C HIS A 97 7.00 7.75 -7.99
N VAL A 98 7.56 8.60 -8.85
CA VAL A 98 7.08 9.97 -9.13
C VAL A 98 7.13 10.24 -10.62
N ASP A 99 6.22 11.07 -11.13
CA ASP A 99 6.12 11.37 -12.57
C ASP A 99 7.32 12.19 -13.09
N ASP A 100 7.93 13.01 -12.24
CA ASP A 100 9.09 13.85 -12.56
C ASP A 100 10.09 13.86 -11.38
N VAL A 101 11.21 13.18 -11.57
CA VAL A 101 12.26 13.00 -10.55
C VAL A 101 13.07 14.28 -10.34
N ASP A 102 13.31 15.06 -11.40
CA ASP A 102 14.08 16.30 -11.33
C ASP A 102 13.28 17.40 -10.64
N ALA A 103 11.96 17.48 -10.87
CA ALA A 103 11.07 18.39 -10.17
C ALA A 103 10.99 18.08 -8.67
N VAL A 104 10.93 16.80 -8.28
CA VAL A 104 10.92 16.39 -6.86
C VAL A 104 12.28 16.64 -6.20
N HIS A 105 13.40 16.41 -6.91
CA HIS A 105 14.73 16.78 -6.43
C HIS A 105 14.89 18.30 -6.25
N ALA A 106 14.42 19.10 -7.20
CA ALA A 106 14.43 20.57 -7.08
C ALA A 106 13.58 21.07 -5.91
N ARG A 107 12.42 20.44 -5.65
CA ARG A 107 11.60 20.70 -4.46
C ARG A 107 12.36 20.38 -3.16
N ALA A 108 13.00 19.22 -3.09
CA ALA A 108 13.77 18.79 -1.92
C ALA A 108 14.89 19.81 -1.60
N LEU A 109 15.64 20.25 -2.60
CA LEU A 109 16.66 21.30 -2.43
C LEU A 109 16.06 22.65 -2.01
N ALA A 110 14.94 23.07 -2.60
CA ALA A 110 14.26 24.32 -2.24
C ALA A 110 13.73 24.31 -0.79
N ALA A 111 13.36 23.13 -0.27
CA ALA A 111 12.98 22.93 1.13
C ALA A 111 14.18 22.78 2.08
N GLY A 112 15.43 22.85 1.59
CA GLY A 112 16.64 22.71 2.40
C GLY A 112 17.03 21.27 2.75
N LEU A 113 16.37 20.27 2.15
CA LEU A 113 16.76 18.87 2.28
C LEU A 113 18.09 18.61 1.54
N ARG A 114 18.75 17.49 1.87
CA ARG A 114 20.07 17.13 1.34
C ARG A 114 20.04 15.78 0.63
N PRO A 115 19.71 15.75 -0.68
CA PRO A 115 19.94 14.61 -1.54
C PRO A 115 21.37 14.07 -1.43
N GLU A 116 21.56 12.75 -1.40
CA GLU A 116 22.90 12.14 -1.36
C GLU A 116 23.71 12.44 -2.65
N ALA A 117 23.01 12.56 -3.77
CA ALA A 117 23.54 12.86 -5.09
C ALA A 117 22.45 13.51 -5.98
N PRO A 118 22.82 14.20 -7.08
CA PRO A 118 21.87 14.63 -8.10
C PRO A 118 21.15 13.45 -8.78
N PRO A 119 20.00 13.67 -9.44
CA PRO A 119 19.27 12.62 -10.14
C PRO A 119 20.08 12.03 -11.30
N GLN A 120 20.09 10.70 -11.37
CA GLN A 120 20.81 9.92 -12.37
C GLN A 120 19.92 8.82 -12.95
N ASP A 121 20.26 8.40 -14.16
CA ASP A 121 19.57 7.31 -14.86
C ASP A 121 20.28 5.98 -14.54
N ALA A 122 19.50 4.99 -14.14
CA ALA A 122 19.98 3.67 -13.77
C ALA A 122 20.15 2.75 -15.00
N GLU A 123 20.99 1.72 -14.88
CA GLU A 123 21.18 0.70 -15.93
C GLU A 123 19.87 -0.06 -16.26
N TRP A 124 18.91 -0.10 -15.34
CA TRP A 124 17.59 -0.69 -15.52
C TRP A 124 16.52 0.29 -16.06
N GLY A 125 16.90 1.52 -16.42
CA GLY A 125 16.05 2.48 -17.13
C GLY A 125 15.17 3.39 -16.26
N GLU A 126 15.30 3.33 -14.94
CA GLU A 126 14.66 4.28 -14.02
C GLU A 126 15.57 5.49 -13.76
N ARG A 127 14.97 6.67 -13.58
CA ARG A 127 15.66 7.86 -13.07
C ARG A 127 15.44 7.97 -11.57
N TYR A 128 16.46 8.29 -10.79
CA TYR A 128 16.34 8.34 -9.32
C TYR A 128 17.38 9.24 -8.64
N PHE A 129 17.08 9.60 -7.40
CA PHE A 129 18.03 10.10 -6.40
C PHE A 129 17.67 9.50 -5.03
N HIS A 130 18.50 9.72 -4.01
CA HIS A 130 18.20 9.30 -2.63
C HIS A 130 18.15 10.47 -1.66
N LEU A 131 17.34 10.29 -0.62
CA LEU A 131 17.32 11.08 0.60
C LEU A 131 17.46 10.15 1.80
N ILE A 132 17.89 10.73 2.92
CA ILE A 132 17.79 10.15 4.26
C ILE A 132 16.80 11.02 5.04
N ASP A 133 15.83 10.39 5.70
CA ASP A 133 14.81 11.01 6.56
C ASP A 133 15.20 11.06 8.05
#